data_AF-A0A1V4QLC7-F1
#
_entry.id   AF-A0A1V4QLC7-F1
#
_cell.length_a   1.000
_cell.length_b   1.000
_cell.length_c   1.000
_cell.angle_alpha   90.00
_cell.angle_beta   90.00
_cell.angle_gamma   90.00
#
_symmetry.space_group_name_H-M   'P 1'
#
loop_
_entity.id
_entity.type
_entity.pdbx_description
1 polymer ?
#
loop_
_entity_poly.entity_id
_entity_poly.type
_entity_poly.pdbx_seq_one_letter_code
_entity_poly.pdbx_strand_id
1 'polypeptide(L)'
;MELQTQALALTLERAFPGQVQVRYINVLRDSQGPELPQTEILRSGAYPPPLVYINGQGRFAGGLPAERIREEVGRCLTSAPEN
;
A
#
# COMPACT_ATOMS: atom_id res chain seq x y z
N MET A 1 13.12 0.11 -0.32
CA MET A 1 11.68 -0.13 -0.08
C MET A 1 11.22 0.35 1.29
N GLU A 2 11.87 -0.05 2.39
CA GLU A 2 11.48 0.44 3.74
C GLU A 2 11.52 1.98 3.85
N LEU A 3 12.63 2.63 3.46
CA LEU A 3 12.74 4.10 3.47
C LEU A 3 11.67 4.80 2.60
N GLN A 4 11.36 4.25 1.42
CA GLN A 4 10.32 4.80 0.53
C GLN A 4 8.93 4.64 1.16
N THR A 5 8.69 3.53 1.85
CA THR A 5 7.43 3.29 2.55
C THR A 5 7.27 4.22 3.76
N GLN A 6 8.35 4.47 4.51
CA GLN A 6 8.35 5.46 5.59
C GLN A 6 8.08 6.88 5.06
N ALA A 7 8.71 7.26 3.94
CA ALA A 7 8.43 8.55 3.30
C ALA A 7 6.96 8.67 2.88
N LEU A 8 6.38 7.61 2.30
CA LEU A 8 4.95 7.56 1.99
C LEU A 8 4.09 7.69 3.24
N ALA A 9 4.43 6.97 4.32
CA ALA A 9 3.71 7.05 5.59
C ALA A 9 3.70 8.49 6.13
N LEU A 10 4.84 9.17 6.11
CA LEU A 10 4.93 10.59 6.52
C LEU A 10 4.11 11.51 5.62
N THR A 11 4.12 11.28 4.30
CA THR A 11 3.30 12.06 3.35
C THR A 11 1.81 11.88 3.63
N LEU A 12 1.36 10.64 3.88
CA LEU A 12 -0.04 10.35 4.15
C LEU A 12 -0.48 10.83 5.53
N GLU A 13 0.37 10.70 6.56
CA GLU A 13 0.10 11.23 7.90
C GLU A 13 -0.04 12.76 7.88
N ARG A 14 0.79 13.47 7.10
CA ARG A 14 0.66 14.92 6.92
C ARG A 14 -0.63 15.32 6.20
N ALA A 15 -1.08 14.51 5.25
CA ALA A 15 -2.28 14.81 4.46
C ALA A 15 -3.58 14.38 5.16
N PHE A 16 -3.55 13.28 5.91
CA PHE A 16 -4.70 12.63 6.53
C PHE A 16 -4.35 12.17 7.96
N PRO A 17 -4.13 13.10 8.91
CA PRO A 17 -3.61 12.77 10.23
C PRO A 17 -4.47 11.75 10.97
N GLY A 18 -3.85 10.66 11.44
CA GLY A 18 -4.52 9.60 12.20
C GLY A 18 -5.56 8.77 11.42
N GLN A 19 -5.75 8.99 10.13
CA GLN A 19 -6.74 8.27 9.31
C GLN A 19 -6.14 7.13 8.49
N VAL A 20 -4.81 7.08 8.38
CA VAL A 20 -4.13 6.17 7.45
C VAL A 20 -2.98 5.46 8.15
N GLN A 21 -2.94 4.14 8.04
CA GLN A 21 -1.81 3.33 8.46
C GLN A 21 -1.11 2.75 7.23
N VAL A 22 0.20 2.94 7.13
CA VAL A 22 1.01 2.37 6.06
C VAL A 22 1.85 1.23 6.61
N ARG A 23 1.84 0.10 5.91
CA ARG A 23 2.58 -1.10 6.30
C ARG A 23 3.35 -1.66 5.12
N TYR A 24 4.65 -1.87 5.32
CA TYR A 24 5.48 -2.63 4.40
C TYR A 24 5.48 -4.09 4.80
N ILE A 25 5.35 -4.99 3.83
CA ILE A 25 5.49 -6.44 4.03
C ILE A 25 6.46 -6.96 2.97
N ASN A 26 7.54 -7.60 3.42
CA ASN A 26 8.42 -8.35 2.56
C ASN A 26 7.98 -9.81 2.55
N VAL A 27 7.27 -10.21 1.49
CA VAL A 27 6.69 -11.55 1.38
C VAL A 27 7.73 -12.70 1.39
N LEU A 28 9.01 -12.39 1.21
CA LEU A 28 10.10 -13.38 1.25
C LEU A 28 10.80 -13.45 2.62
N ARG A 29 10.62 -12.44 3.49
CA ARG A 29 11.32 -12.35 4.79
C ARG A 29 10.37 -12.41 5.97
N ASP A 30 9.17 -11.85 5.84
CA ASP A 30 8.21 -11.79 6.93
C ASP A 30 7.49 -13.13 7.05
N SER A 31 7.30 -13.61 8.28
CA SER A 31 6.69 -14.92 8.57
C SER A 31 5.29 -15.10 7.98
N GLN A 32 4.53 -14.02 7.89
CA GLN A 32 3.19 -13.99 7.29
C GLN A 32 3.19 -13.91 5.77
N GLY A 33 4.34 -13.63 5.14
CA GLY A 33 4.46 -13.49 3.69
C GLY A 33 3.83 -14.67 2.93
N PRO A 34 4.18 -15.93 3.22
CA PRO A 34 3.61 -17.09 2.55
C PRO A 34 2.08 -17.22 2.62
N GLU A 35 1.43 -16.63 3.62
CA GLU A 35 -0.03 -16.73 3.83
C GLU A 35 -0.81 -15.65 3.07
N LEU A 36 -0.11 -14.65 2.52
CA LEU A 36 -0.73 -13.55 1.79
C LEU A 36 -0.99 -13.93 0.32
N PRO A 37 -2.22 -13.76 -0.21
CA PRO A 37 -2.52 -13.95 -1.64
C PRO A 37 -1.59 -13.15 -2.56
N GLN A 38 -1.10 -12.00 -2.10
CA GLN A 38 -0.18 -11.13 -2.81
C GLN A 38 1.16 -11.82 -3.14
N THR A 39 1.55 -12.83 -2.36
CA THR A 39 2.80 -13.56 -2.54
C THR A 39 2.77 -14.40 -3.80
N GLU A 40 1.64 -15.05 -4.10
CA GLU A 40 1.47 -15.80 -5.34
C GLU A 40 1.53 -14.88 -6.56
N ILE A 41 0.88 -13.70 -6.47
CA ILE A 41 0.90 -12.68 -7.53
C ILE A 41 2.33 -12.22 -7.79
N LEU A 42 3.10 -11.91 -6.75
CA LEU A 42 4.51 -11.53 -6.89
C LEU A 42 5.37 -12.65 -7.48
N ARG A 43 5.13 -13.91 -7.09
CA ARG A 43 5.87 -15.07 -7.62
C ARG A 43 5.53 -15.37 -9.07
N SER A 44 4.30 -15.12 -9.49
CA SER A 44 3.87 -15.32 -10.88
C SER A 44 4.60 -14.42 -11.88
N GLY A 45 5.15 -13.29 -11.41
CA GLY A 45 5.77 -12.28 -12.27
C GLY A 45 4.78 -11.49 -13.11
N ALA A 46 3.46 -11.70 -12.93
CA ALA A 46 2.42 -10.98 -13.67
C ALA A 46 2.50 -9.45 -13.48
N TYR A 47 3.00 -9.01 -12.32
CA TYR A 47 3.19 -7.61 -11.99
C TYR A 47 4.56 -7.37 -11.35
N PRO A 48 5.23 -6.26 -11.69
CA PRO A 48 6.49 -5.89 -11.05
C PRO A 48 6.27 -5.47 -9.58
N PRO A 49 7.20 -5.79 -8.66
CA PRO A 49 7.17 -5.27 -7.29
C PRO A 49 7.53 -3.77 -7.24
N PRO A 50 7.11 -3.04 -6.20
CA PRO A 50 6.20 -3.46 -5.13
C PRO A 50 4.73 -3.46 -5.60
N LEU A 51 3.90 -4.30 -4.97
CA LEU A 51 2.44 -4.19 -5.07
C LEU A 51 1.94 -3.29 -3.95
N VAL A 52 1.03 -2.38 -4.28
CA VAL A 52 0.40 -1.46 -3.32
C VAL A 52 -1.08 -1.78 -3.23
N TYR A 53 -1.51 -2.04 -2.01
CA TYR A 53 -2.91 -2.29 -1.67
C TYR A 53 -3.43 -1.16 -0.78
N ILE A 54 -4.61 -0.65 -1.08
CA ILE A 54 -5.33 0.34 -0.27
C ILE A 54 -6.64 -0.32 0.15
N ASN A 55 -6.88 -0.41 1.46
CA ASN A 55 -8.05 -1.12 2.04
C ASN A 55 -8.24 -2.55 1.47
N GLY A 56 -7.14 -3.28 1.32
CA GLY A 56 -7.15 -4.66 0.80
C GLY A 56 -7.33 -4.78 -0.72
N GLN A 57 -7.49 -3.68 -1.45
CA GLN A 57 -7.64 -3.67 -2.90
C GLN A 57 -6.33 -3.28 -3.60
N GLY A 58 -5.89 -4.08 -4.57
CA GLY A 58 -4.68 -3.79 -5.35
C GLY A 58 -4.88 -2.54 -6.23
N ARG A 59 -3.99 -1.55 -6.10
CA ARG A 59 -4.10 -0.27 -6.81
C ARG A 59 -2.90 0.07 -7.67
N PHE A 60 -1.69 -0.27 -7.23
CA PHE A 60 -0.46 0.04 -7.96
C PHE A 60 0.50 -1.16 -7.98
N ALA A 61 1.30 -1.23 -9.03
CA ALA A 61 2.38 -2.20 -9.19
C ALA A 61 3.60 -1.52 -9.82
N GLY A 62 4.80 -2.01 -9.51
CA GLY A 62 6.06 -1.55 -10.12
C GLY A 62 6.62 -0.23 -9.59
N GLY A 63 5.96 0.39 -8.60
CA GLY A 63 6.42 1.64 -8.03
C GLY A 63 5.58 2.13 -6.87
N LEU A 64 6.08 3.18 -6.22
CA LEU A 64 5.43 3.84 -5.09
C LEU A 64 5.20 5.33 -5.39
N PRO A 65 4.28 5.67 -6.32
CA PRO A 65 4.03 7.06 -6.68
C PRO A 65 3.25 7.78 -5.56
N ALA A 66 3.97 8.41 -4.63
CA ALA A 66 3.40 8.96 -3.39
C ALA A 66 2.21 9.90 -3.62
N GLU A 67 2.29 10.80 -4.60
CA GLU A 67 1.19 11.72 -4.91
C GLU A 67 -0.06 11.00 -5.43
N ARG A 68 0.11 10.01 -6.31
CA ARG A 68 -1.02 9.21 -6.82
C ARG A 68 -1.66 8.37 -5.72
N ILE A 69 -0.84 7.82 -4.82
CA ILE A 69 -1.34 7.07 -3.67
C ILE A 69 -2.12 8.00 -2.74
N ARG A 70 -1.60 9.21 -2.47
CA ARG A 70 -2.30 10.23 -1.67
C ARG A 70 -3.64 10.62 -2.27
N GLU A 71 -3.70 10.85 -3.59
CA GLU A 71 -4.95 11.12 -4.31
C GLU A 71 -5.97 9.99 -4.12
N GLU A 72 -5.54 8.74 -4.29
CA GLU A 72 -6.42 7.56 -4.19
C GLU A 72 -6.91 7.33 -2.75
N VAL A 73 -6.04 7.51 -1.75
CA VAL A 73 -6.43 7.47 -0.34
C VAL A 73 -7.46 8.55 -0.03
N GLY A 74 -7.26 9.77 -0.54
CA GLY A 74 -8.23 10.87 -0.38
C GLY A 74 -9.62 10.49 -0.92
N ARG A 75 -9.69 9.86 -2.10
CA ARG A 75 -10.95 9.36 -2.67
C ARG A 75 -11.61 8.30 -1.78
N CYS A 76 -10.81 7.41 -1.19
CA CYS A 76 -11.32 6.36 -0.30
C CYS A 76 -11.94 6.95 0.97
N LEU A 77 -11.29 7.97 1.56
CA LEU A 77 -11.76 8.62 2.79
C LEU A 77 -13.03 9.45 2.55
N THR A 78 -13.17 10.11 1.40
CA THR A 78 -14.39 10.86 1.05
C THR A 78 -15.58 9.96 0.70
N SER A 79 -15.32 8.72 0.26
CA SER A 79 -16.36 7.79 -0.18
C SER A 79 -16.86 6.85 0.93
N ALA A 80 -16.40 7.02 2.18
CA ALA A 80 -16.92 6.26 3.31
C ALA A 80 -18.28 6.84 3.74
N PRO A 81 -19.38 6.06 3.78
CA PRO A 81 -20.63 6.54 4.35
C PRO A 81 -20.43 6.84 5.84
N GLU A 82 -20.94 7.98 6.29
CA GLU A 82 -21.11 8.32 7.71
C GLU A 82 -21.90 7.17 8.37
N ASN A 83 -21.30 6.51 9.37
CA ASN A 83 -22.04 5.65 10.30
C ASN A 83 -22.59 6.49 11.46
#